data_AF-A0A533UWS3-F1
#
_entry.id   AF-A0A533UWS3-F1
#
_cell.length_a   1.000
_cell.length_b   1.000
_cell.length_c   1.000
_cell.angle_alpha   90.00
_cell.angle_beta   90.00
_cell.angle_gamma   90.00
#
_symmetry.space_group_name_H-M   'P 1'
#
loop_
_entity.id
_entity.type
_entity.pdbx_description
1 polymer ?
#
loop_
_entity_poly.entity_id
_entity_poly.type
_entity_poly.pdbx_seq_one_letter_code
_entity_poly.pdbx_strand_id
1 'polypeptide(L)' 'MIDNVPIGQYIAGESLKEGVYLRTLGNIITIIPPLAIGQDDLKKIVDVEFEIVDKIQKKLNRFSKNKFV' A
#
# COMPACT_ATOMS: atom_id res chain seq x y z
N MET A 1 -6.06 5.40 10.28
CA MET A 1 -5.92 6.53 9.33
C MET A 1 -4.44 6.82 9.15
N ILE A 2 -4.03 7.29 7.98
CA ILE A 2 -2.67 7.76 7.68
C ILE A 2 -2.82 9.11 7.00
N ASP A 3 -2.06 10.12 7.39
CA ASP A 3 -2.14 11.49 6.83
C ASP A 3 -3.58 12.05 6.76
N ASN A 4 -4.39 11.82 7.80
CA ASN A 4 -5.81 12.19 7.89
C ASN A 4 -6.74 11.58 6.83
N VAL A 5 -6.32 10.53 6.12
CA VAL A 5 -7.18 9.77 5.22
C VAL A 5 -7.38 8.31 5.70
N PRO A 6 -8.51 7.67 5.37
CA PRO A 6 -8.69 6.23 5.57
C PRO A 6 -7.56 5.43 4.90
N ILE A 7 -7.07 4.38 5.57
CA ILE A 7 -5.90 3.62 5.10
C ILE A 7 -6.11 3.02 3.69
N GLY A 8 -7.34 2.59 3.38
CA GLY A 8 -7.67 2.08 2.05
C GLY A 8 -7.60 3.14 0.95
N GLN A 9 -7.99 4.38 1.25
CA GLN A 9 -7.86 5.51 0.32
C GLN A 9 -6.40 5.92 0.15
N TYR A 10 -5.62 5.88 1.24
CA TYR A 10 -4.18 6.10 1.20
C TYR A 10 -3.49 5.09 0.28
N ILE A 11 -3.75 3.79 0.48
CA ILE A 11 -3.18 2.72 -0.34
C ILE A 11 -3.55 2.90 -1.82
N ALA A 12 -4.83 3.15 -2.12
CA ALA A 12 -5.28 3.37 -3.49
C ALA A 12 -4.64 4.60 -4.14
N GLY A 13 -4.49 5.70 -3.38
CA GLY A 13 -3.83 6.92 -3.86
C GLY A 13 -2.34 6.75 -4.12
N GLU A 14 -1.63 6.08 -3.22
CA GLU A 14 -0.19 5.81 -3.38
C GLU A 14 0.10 4.81 -4.49
N SER A 15 -0.69 3.73 -4.61
CA SER A 15 -0.48 2.74 -5.67
C SER A 15 -0.73 3.34 -7.05
N LEU A 16 -1.74 4.20 -7.18
CA LEU A 16 -2.08 4.83 -8.46
C LEU A 16 -0.96 5.74 -8.96
N LYS A 17 -0.19 6.38 -8.07
CA LYS A 17 0.99 7.18 -8.44
C LYS A 17 2.08 6.33 -9.10
N GLU A 18 2.17 5.06 -8.73
CA GLU A 18 3.11 4.08 -9.32
C GLU A 18 2.52 3.37 -10.56
N GLY A 19 1.31 3.75 -10.97
CA GLY A 19 0.58 3.15 -12.09
C GLY A 19 0.02 1.76 -11.77
N VAL A 20 -0.19 1.43 -10.48
CA VAL A 20 -0.78 0.16 -10.04
C VAL A 20 -2.12 0.43 -9.34
N TYR A 21 -3.15 -0.31 -9.73
CA TYR A 21 -4.45 -0.23 -9.06
C TYR A 21 -4.55 -1.28 -7.96
N LEU A 22 -4.38 -0.86 -6.69
CA LEU A 22 -4.61 -1.72 -5.52
C LEU A 22 -5.93 -1.36 -4.85
N ARG A 23 -6.70 -2.40 -4.51
CA ARG A 23 -7.94 -2.26 -3.75
C ARG A 23 -7.82 -2.93 -2.40
N THR A 24 -8.33 -2.25 -1.38
CA THR A 24 -8.46 -2.81 -0.03
C THR A 24 -9.88 -3.32 0.22
N LEU A 25 -9.96 -4.40 0.99
CA LEU A 25 -11.18 -4.96 1.54
C LEU A 25 -10.97 -5.14 3.05
N GLY A 26 -11.43 -4.16 3.83
CA GLY A 26 -11.14 -4.11 5.27
C GLY A 26 -9.65 -4.00 5.55
N ASN A 27 -9.07 -5.05 6.14
CA ASN A 27 -7.66 -5.17 6.50
C ASN A 27 -6.80 -5.92 5.47
N ILE A 28 -7.35 -6.25 4.29
CA ILE A 28 -6.66 -7.01 3.24
C ILE A 28 -6.45 -6.12 2.02
N ILE A 29 -5.26 -6.20 1.41
CA ILE A 29 -5.00 -5.69 0.05
C ILE A 29 -5.22 -6.85 -0.91
N THR A 30 -6.14 -6.69 -1.88
CA THR A 30 -6.50 -7.76 -2.80
C THR A 30 -5.77 -7.56 -4.13
N ILE A 31 -5.08 -8.60 -4.61
CA ILE A 31 -4.48 -8.63 -5.94
C ILE A 31 -5.27 -9.63 -6.79
N ILE A 32 -5.88 -9.13 -7.87
CA ILE A 32 -6.61 -9.95 -8.86
C ILE A 32 -6.09 -9.54 -10.25
N PRO A 33 -4.95 -10.09 -10.69
CA PRO A 33 -4.39 -9.72 -11.98
C PRO A 33 -5.09 -10.49 -13.11
N PRO A 34 -4.99 -10.02 -14.37
CA PRO A 34 -5.38 -10.83 -15.52
C PRO A 34 -4.64 -12.18 -15.53
N LEU A 35 -5.31 -13.26 -15.96
CA LEU A 35 -4.71 -14.60 -16.00
C LEU A 35 -3.46 -14.68 -16.89
N ALA A 36 -3.38 -13.84 -17.93
CA ALA A 36 -2.27 -13.77 -18.87
C ALA A 36 -1.26 -12.64 -18.54
N ILE A 37 -1.22 -12.16 -17.29
CA ILE A 37 -0.28 -11.12 -16.88
C ILE A 37 1.18 -11.58 -17.06
N GLY A 38 2.05 -10.68 -17.51
CA GLY A 38 3.48 -10.93 -17.56
C GLY A 38 4.11 -11.03 -16.17
N GLN A 39 5.23 -11.74 -16.07
CA GLN A 39 5.95 -11.87 -14.80
C GLN A 39 6.44 -10.52 -14.27
N ASP A 40 6.92 -9.64 -15.16
CA ASP A 40 7.42 -8.32 -14.79
C ASP A 40 6.29 -7.41 -14.26
N ASP A 41 5.11 -7.46 -14.88
CA ASP A 41 3.94 -6.71 -14.42
C ASP A 41 3.43 -7.23 -13.06
N LEU A 42 3.39 -8.56 -12.89
CA LEU A 42 3.04 -9.15 -11.59
C LEU A 42 4.05 -8.76 -10.51
N LYS A 43 5.35 -8.80 -10.83
CA LYS A 43 6.41 -8.37 -9.93
C LYS A 43 6.22 -6.90 -9.55
N LYS A 44 5.94 -6.03 -10.52
CA LYS A 44 5.68 -4.60 -10.25
C LYS A 44 4.52 -4.39 -9.29
N ILE A 45 3.40 -5.11 -9.47
CA ILE A 45 2.24 -5.00 -8.56
C ILE A 45 2.64 -5.33 -7.11
N VAL A 46 3.37 -6.44 -6.93
CA VAL A 46 3.80 -6.92 -5.62
C VAL A 46 4.84 -5.99 -5.00
N ASP A 47 5.82 -5.51 -5.77
CA ASP A 47 6.83 -4.56 -5.29
C ASP A 47 6.17 -3.27 -4.77
N VAL A 48 5.23 -2.71 -5.55
CA VAL A 48 4.49 -1.50 -5.15
C VAL A 48 3.67 -1.74 -3.88
N GLU A 49 3.04 -2.90 -3.74
CA GLU A 49 2.33 -3.27 -2.51
C GLU A 49 3.28 -3.23 -1.29
N PHE A 50 4.43 -3.90 -1.37
CA PHE A 50 5.41 -3.94 -0.29
C PHE A 50 5.95 -2.56 0.06
N GLU A 51 6.28 -1.73 -0.93
CA GLU A 51 6.75 -0.37 -0.72
C GLU A 51 5.72 0.50 0.03
N ILE A 52 4.44 0.39 -0.33
CA ILE A 52 3.37 1.13 0.36
C ILE A 52 3.21 0.65 1.80
N VAL A 53 3.25 -0.66 2.04
CA VAL A 53 3.20 -1.22 3.40
C VAL A 53 4.37 -0.73 4.23
N ASP A 54 5.60 -0.72 3.69
CA ASP A 54 6.78 -0.18 4.37
C ASP A 54 6.65 1.33 4.67
N LYS A 55 6.14 2.14 3.72
CA LYS A 55 5.84 3.56 3.93
C LYS A 55 4.85 3.76 5.10
N ILE A 56 3.78 2.96 5.14
CA ILE A 56 2.78 2.99 6.22
C ILE A 56 3.42 2.60 7.56
N GLN A 57 4.18 1.51 7.60
CA GLN A 57 4.88 1.06 8.81
C GLN A 57 5.84 2.11 9.34
N LYS A 58 6.64 2.74 8.46
CA LYS A 58 7.54 3.84 8.84
C LYS A 58 6.79 5.03 9.42
N LYS A 59 5.64 5.39 8.85
CA LYS A 59 4.77 6.46 9.39
C LYS A 59 4.24 6.07 10.78
N LEU A 60 3.71 4.86 10.95
CA LEU A 60 3.19 4.38 12.23
C LEU A 60 4.28 4.28 13.31
N ASN A 61 5.48 3.78 12.96
CA ASN A 61 6.62 3.66 13.87
C ASN A 61 7.17 5.04 14.27
N ARG A 62 7.09 6.04 13.39
CA ARG A 62 7.38 7.45 13.72
C ARG A 62 6.47 7.97 14.83
N PHE A 63 5.19 7.59 14.84
CA PHE A 63 4.26 7.97 15.91
C PHE A 63 4.49 7.20 17.22
N SER A 64 5.13 6.02 17.18
CA SER A 64 5.47 5.27 18.40
C SER A 64 6.64 5.88 19.19
N LYS A 65 7.56 6.61 18.55
CA LYS A 65 8.70 7.24 19.24
C LYS A 65 8.36 8.55 19.97
N ASN A 66 7.27 9.22 19.60
CA ASN A 66 6.86 10.50 20.19
C ASN A 66 5.88 10.36 21.38
N LYS A 67 5.68 9.16 21.92
CA LYS A 67 4.70 8.93 23.00
C LYS A 67 5.31 8.77 24.40
N PHE A 68 6.64 8.83 24.52
CA PHE A 68 7.36 8.74 25.80
C PHE A 68 8.63 9.60 25.78
N VAL A 69 8.47 10.92 25.76
CA VAL A 69 9.42 11.89 26.32
C VAL A 69 8.59 13.01 26.93
#